data_AF-A0A8D8D7B3-F1
#
_entry.id   AF-A0A8D8D7B3-F1
#
_cell.length_a   1.000
_cell.length_b   1.000
_cell.length_c   1.000
_cell.angle_alpha   90.00
_cell.angle_beta   90.00
_cell.angle_gamma   90.00
#
_symmetry.space_group_name_H-M   'P 1'
#
loop_
_entity.id
_entity.type
_entity.pdbx_description
1 polymer ?
#
loop_
_entity_poly.entity_id
_entity_poly.type
_entity_poly.pdbx_seq_one_letter_code
_entity_poly.pdbx_strand_id
1 'polypeptide(L)'
;AWMCDQNRDCPDGSDEMSCNETCRSDEFTCANGRCIQKRWQCDRDDDCGDNSDEKGCQATTCDPLKQFACSENYCITAKWRCDGEPDCPDGSDERGCTNPTP
;
A
#
# COMPACT_ATOMS: atom_id res chain seq x y z
N ALA A 1 1.00 28.26 -1.87
CA ALA A 1 -0.29 27.67 -1.49
C ALA A 1 -0.33 27.72 0.03
N TRP A 2 -1.35 28.37 0.61
CA TRP A 2 -1.37 28.82 2.02
C TRP A 2 -2.42 28.02 2.80
N MET A 3 -2.33 26.69 2.70
CA MET A 3 -3.20 25.73 3.40
C MET A 3 -2.31 24.58 3.85
N CYS A 4 -2.38 24.22 5.15
CA CYS A 4 -1.70 23.08 5.76
C CYS A 4 -0.15 23.14 5.68
N ASP A 5 0.45 24.29 6.03
CA ASP A 5 1.91 24.45 6.08
C ASP A 5 2.45 24.57 7.52
N GLN A 6 1.61 24.34 8.53
CA GLN A 6 1.90 24.50 9.96
C GLN A 6 2.19 25.94 10.40
N ASN A 7 2.00 26.92 9.53
CA ASN A 7 1.90 28.31 9.91
C ASN A 7 0.43 28.71 9.97
N ARG A 8 0.05 29.45 11.02
CA ARG A 8 -1.30 29.99 11.15
C ARG A 8 -1.39 31.23 10.26
N ASP A 9 -1.82 31.03 9.03
CA ASP A 9 -1.99 32.09 8.04
C ASP A 9 -3.36 32.74 8.13
N CYS A 10 -4.40 32.03 8.62
CA CYS A 10 -5.70 32.62 8.89
C CYS A 10 -5.93 32.93 10.38
N PRO A 11 -6.60 34.05 10.72
CA PRO A 11 -6.81 34.47 12.11
C PRO A 11 -7.65 33.47 12.92
N ASP A 12 -8.55 32.74 12.24
CA ASP A 12 -9.37 31.67 12.83
C ASP A 12 -8.62 30.32 12.88
N GLY A 13 -7.46 30.19 12.24
CA GLY A 13 -6.68 28.95 12.14
C GLY A 13 -7.35 27.87 11.30
N SER A 14 -8.37 28.23 10.51
CA SER A 14 -9.15 27.32 9.67
C SER A 14 -8.34 26.71 8.52
N ASP A 15 -7.25 27.37 8.13
CA ASP A 15 -6.22 26.88 7.22
C ASP A 15 -5.52 25.61 7.72
N GLU A 16 -5.57 25.35 9.03
CA GLU A 16 -5.04 24.15 9.69
C GLU A 16 -6.14 23.25 10.31
N MET A 17 -7.39 23.72 10.40
CA MET A 17 -8.46 23.07 11.18
C MET A 17 -9.24 22.01 10.40
N SER A 18 -9.24 22.08 9.06
CA SER A 18 -9.87 21.10 8.17
C SER A 18 -8.86 20.42 7.26
N CYS A 19 -7.68 20.09 7.82
CA CYS A 19 -6.77 19.13 7.22
C CYS A 19 -7.32 17.71 7.44
N ASN A 20 -8.47 17.41 6.83
CA ASN A 20 -9.09 16.06 6.86
C ASN A 20 -8.32 15.05 5.98
N GLU A 21 -7.06 15.37 5.68
CA GLU A 21 -6.13 14.71 4.76
C GLU A 21 -4.74 14.85 5.42
N THR A 22 -4.54 14.22 6.59
CA THR A 22 -3.37 14.46 7.47
C THR A 22 -2.01 14.10 6.84
N CYS A 23 -2.02 13.41 5.69
CA CYS A 23 -0.84 13.01 4.94
C CYS A 23 -1.00 13.44 3.47
N ARG A 24 0.10 13.65 2.73
CA ARG A 24 0.02 13.98 1.29
C ARG A 24 -0.75 12.88 0.53
N SER A 25 -1.25 13.20 -0.66
CA SER A 25 -1.99 12.24 -1.48
C SER A 25 -1.20 10.96 -1.81
N ASP A 26 0.13 11.00 -1.75
CA ASP A 26 1.04 9.86 -1.95
C ASP A 26 1.50 9.18 -0.64
N GLU A 27 0.94 9.58 0.49
CA GLU A 27 1.27 9.08 1.83
C GLU A 27 0.09 8.33 2.46
N PHE A 28 0.40 7.38 3.33
CA PHE A 28 -0.54 6.58 4.11
C PHE A 28 -0.52 7.04 5.57
N THR A 29 -1.71 7.16 6.15
CA THR A 29 -1.90 7.57 7.55
C THR A 29 -1.96 6.34 8.46
N CYS A 30 -0.95 6.15 9.30
CA CYS A 30 -0.90 5.15 10.36
C CYS A 30 -2.00 5.36 11.40
N ALA A 31 -2.34 4.32 12.15
CA ALA A 31 -3.34 4.43 13.23
C ALA A 31 -2.87 5.34 14.39
N ASN A 32 -1.55 5.50 14.57
CA ASN A 32 -0.98 6.49 15.50
C ASN A 32 -1.03 7.94 14.97
N GLY A 33 -1.55 8.17 13.76
CA GLY A 33 -1.59 9.49 13.11
C GLY A 33 -0.27 9.89 12.41
N ARG A 34 0.68 8.95 12.30
CA ARG A 34 1.93 9.14 11.56
C ARG A 34 1.69 9.02 10.05
N CYS A 35 2.49 9.71 9.26
CA CYS A 35 2.45 9.61 7.80
C CYS A 35 3.68 8.87 7.29
N ILE A 36 3.45 7.87 6.45
CA ILE A 36 4.49 7.14 5.73
C ILE A 36 4.20 7.18 4.24
N GLN A 37 5.16 6.82 3.40
CA GLN A 37 4.87 6.75 1.96
C GLN A 37 3.89 5.60 1.69
N LYS A 38 2.94 5.76 0.75
CA LYS A 38 2.02 4.65 0.39
C LYS A 38 2.74 3.39 -0.07
N ARG A 39 3.96 3.52 -0.59
CA ARG A 39 4.81 2.38 -0.97
C ARG A 39 5.30 1.54 0.21
N TRP A 40 5.29 2.11 1.41
CA TRP A 40 5.70 1.48 2.67
C TRP A 40 4.53 0.82 3.39
N GLN A 41 3.31 1.02 2.91
CA GLN A 41 2.18 0.25 3.38
C GLN A 41 2.32 -1.19 2.89
N CYS A 42 2.29 -2.16 3.81
CA CYS A 42 2.42 -3.59 3.53
C CYS A 42 3.77 -4.00 2.92
N ASP A 43 4.86 -3.35 3.34
CA ASP A 43 6.23 -3.67 2.90
C ASP A 43 6.90 -4.76 3.76
N ARG A 44 6.25 -5.19 4.85
CA ARG A 44 6.78 -6.08 5.91
C ARG A 44 7.78 -5.44 6.86
N ASP A 45 7.94 -4.13 6.79
CA ASP A 45 8.63 -3.32 7.80
C ASP A 45 7.61 -2.53 8.63
N ASP A 46 7.98 -2.17 9.86
CA ASP A 46 7.14 -1.33 10.72
C ASP A 46 7.58 0.14 10.55
N ASP A 47 7.21 0.72 9.43
CA ASP A 47 7.49 2.13 9.13
C ASP A 47 6.62 3.06 9.99
N CYS A 48 5.42 2.61 10.37
CA CYS A 48 4.55 3.34 11.28
C CYS A 48 5.13 3.43 12.71
N GLY A 49 5.77 2.38 13.21
CA GLY A 49 6.20 2.21 14.61
C GLY A 49 5.13 1.64 15.54
N ASP A 50 3.91 1.44 15.02
CA ASP A 50 2.77 0.78 15.68
C ASP A 50 2.19 -0.38 14.84
N ASN A 51 2.89 -0.74 13.77
CA ASN A 51 2.63 -1.79 12.80
C ASN A 51 1.25 -1.66 12.13
N SER A 52 0.78 -0.42 11.96
CA SER A 52 -0.55 -0.14 11.37
C SER A 52 -0.54 -0.04 9.86
N ASP A 53 0.62 0.22 9.28
CA ASP A 53 0.97 0.03 7.87
C ASP A 53 0.89 -1.43 7.42
N GLU A 54 1.23 -2.35 8.33
CA GLU A 54 1.21 -3.80 8.08
C GLU A 54 -0.11 -4.47 8.49
N LYS A 55 -1.01 -3.74 9.16
CA LYS A 55 -2.32 -4.24 9.61
C LYS A 55 -3.39 -3.99 8.57
N GLY A 56 -4.13 -5.05 8.24
CA GLY A 56 -5.24 -4.93 7.29
C GLY A 56 -4.77 -4.78 5.84
N CYS A 57 -3.54 -5.23 5.56
CA CYS A 57 -3.09 -5.64 4.24
C CYS A 57 -3.98 -6.80 3.77
N GLN A 58 -5.18 -6.45 3.33
CA GLN A 58 -5.93 -7.25 2.39
C GLN A 58 -5.09 -7.27 1.11
N ALA A 59 -5.16 -8.33 0.30
CA ALA A 59 -4.37 -8.60 -0.90
C ALA A 59 -4.43 -7.51 -2.02
N THR A 60 -4.85 -6.31 -1.68
CA THR A 60 -5.11 -5.10 -2.48
C THR A 60 -3.88 -4.20 -2.66
N THR A 61 -2.75 -4.45 -1.99
CA THR A 61 -1.48 -3.74 -2.31
C THR A 61 -0.85 -4.21 -3.61
N CYS A 62 -1.20 -5.41 -4.07
CA CYS A 62 -0.88 -5.82 -5.43
C CYS A 62 -1.75 -5.01 -6.39
N ASP A 63 -1.12 -4.26 -7.29
CA ASP A 63 -1.82 -3.55 -8.35
C ASP A 63 -2.70 -4.54 -9.13
N PRO A 64 -4.03 -4.48 -9.04
CA PRO A 64 -4.90 -5.55 -9.55
C PRO A 64 -4.90 -5.63 -11.08
N LEU A 65 -4.31 -4.64 -11.76
CA LEU A 65 -4.21 -4.59 -13.21
C LEU A 65 -2.87 -5.15 -13.71
N LYS A 66 -1.82 -5.14 -12.88
CA LYS A 66 -0.45 -5.47 -13.30
C LYS A 66 0.21 -6.57 -12.46
N GLN A 67 -0.34 -6.90 -11.30
CA GLN A 67 0.24 -7.80 -10.32
C GLN A 67 -0.75 -8.88 -9.90
N PHE A 68 -0.23 -10.06 -9.58
CA PHE A 68 -0.97 -11.16 -9.01
C PHE A 68 -0.64 -11.27 -7.52
N ALA A 69 -1.68 -11.40 -6.71
CA ALA A 69 -1.56 -11.58 -5.28
C ALA A 69 -1.41 -13.08 -4.94
N CYS A 70 -0.25 -13.43 -4.41
CA CYS A 70 0.03 -14.72 -3.80
C CYS A 70 -0.52 -14.80 -2.38
N SER A 71 -0.46 -16.00 -1.81
CA SER A 71 -0.63 -16.21 -0.36
C SER A 71 0.37 -15.37 0.45
N GLU A 72 0.02 -15.02 1.69
CA GLU A 72 0.89 -14.27 2.62
C GLU A 72 1.30 -12.86 2.12
N ASN A 73 0.41 -12.16 1.40
CA ASN A 73 0.62 -10.78 0.91
C ASN A 73 1.85 -10.59 0.01
N TYR A 74 2.21 -11.62 -0.77
CA TYR A 74 3.29 -11.51 -1.75
C TYR A 74 2.73 -11.14 -3.13
N CYS A 75 3.31 -10.13 -3.78
CA CYS A 75 2.89 -9.69 -5.10
C CYS A 75 3.93 -10.09 -6.15
N ILE A 76 3.48 -10.77 -7.19
CA ILE A 76 4.30 -11.00 -8.39
C ILE A 76 3.72 -10.22 -9.56
N THR A 77 4.49 -10.07 -10.63
CA THR A 77 3.94 -9.46 -11.85
C THR A 77 2.87 -10.38 -12.43
N ALA A 78 1.78 -9.86 -12.98
CA ALA A 78 0.72 -10.69 -13.58
C ALA A 78 1.24 -11.59 -14.73
N LYS A 79 2.39 -11.26 -15.32
CA LYS A 79 3.09 -12.07 -16.33
C LYS A 79 3.78 -13.32 -15.78
N TRP A 80 4.02 -13.35 -14.47
CA TRP A 80 4.69 -14.44 -13.71
C TRP A 80 3.66 -15.42 -13.14
N ARG A 81 2.37 -15.15 -13.37
CA ARG A 81 1.32 -16.10 -13.04
C ARG A 81 1.23 -17.14 -14.16
N CYS A 82 1.40 -18.42 -13.83
CA CYS A 82 1.31 -19.53 -14.76
C CYS A 82 2.41 -19.50 -15.84
N ASP A 83 3.62 -19.03 -15.50
CA ASP A 83 4.72 -18.93 -16.44
C ASP A 83 5.64 -20.18 -16.45
N GLY A 84 5.36 -21.14 -15.56
CA GLY A 84 6.09 -22.39 -15.42
C GLY A 84 7.15 -22.37 -14.33
N GLU A 85 7.38 -21.23 -13.67
CA GLU A 85 8.30 -21.07 -12.55
C GLU A 85 7.55 -20.66 -11.27
N PRO A 86 7.86 -21.25 -10.10
CA PRO A 86 7.22 -20.85 -8.85
C PRO A 86 7.83 -19.53 -8.35
N ASP A 87 7.19 -18.41 -8.66
CA ASP A 87 7.59 -17.08 -8.22
C ASP A 87 6.94 -16.66 -6.90
N CYS A 88 5.75 -17.19 -6.59
CA CYS A 88 5.22 -17.05 -5.24
C CYS A 88 6.04 -17.90 -4.25
N PRO A 89 6.26 -17.44 -3.01
CA PRO A 89 6.95 -18.22 -1.97
C PRO A 89 6.23 -19.54 -1.63
N ASP A 90 4.92 -19.58 -1.85
CA ASP A 90 4.09 -20.78 -1.69
C ASP A 90 3.87 -21.53 -3.02
N GLY A 91 4.35 -21.01 -4.16
CA GLY A 91 4.12 -21.52 -5.51
C GLY A 91 2.65 -21.46 -5.96
N SER A 92 1.86 -20.58 -5.35
CA SER A 92 0.42 -20.45 -5.58
C SER A 92 0.08 -19.90 -6.98
N ASP A 93 1.00 -19.16 -7.58
CA ASP A 93 0.95 -18.65 -8.95
C ASP A 93 0.88 -19.73 -10.01
N GLU A 94 1.52 -20.87 -9.75
CA GLU A 94 1.54 -22.03 -10.66
C GLU A 94 0.40 -23.03 -10.36
N ARG A 95 -0.45 -22.75 -9.36
CA ARG A 95 -1.58 -23.64 -9.01
C ARG A 95 -2.87 -23.22 -9.71
N GLY A 96 -3.52 -24.18 -10.36
CA GLY A 96 -4.83 -23.95 -10.99
C GLY A 96 -4.77 -23.26 -12.36
N CYS A 97 -3.62 -23.32 -13.03
CA CYS A 97 -3.43 -22.84 -14.39
C CYS A 97 -4.12 -23.79 -15.38
N THR A 98 -5.34 -23.46 -15.82
CA THR A 98 -6.10 -24.28 -16.78
C THR A 98 -5.80 -23.95 -18.25
N ASN A 99 -4.95 -22.96 -18.51
CA ASN A 99 -4.42 -22.66 -19.84
C ASN A 99 -2.99 -22.13 -19.68
N PRO A 100 -1.93 -22.89 -20.03
CA PRO A 100 -0.63 -22.30 -20.20
C PRO A 100 -0.75 -21.26 -21.31
N THR A 101 -0.31 -20.03 -21.04
CA THR A 101 -0.14 -19.02 -22.08
C THR A 101 0.76 -19.60 -23.19
N PRO A 102 0.33 -19.60 -24.46
CA PRO A 102 1.13 -20.09 -25.58
C PRO A 102 2.32 -19.18 -25.89
#